data_AF-A0A7S4NG86-F1
#
_entry.id   AF-A0A7S4NG86-F1
#
_cell.length_a   1.000
_cell.length_b   1.000
_cell.length_c   1.000
_cell.angle_alpha   90.00
_cell.angle_beta   90.00
_cell.angle_gamma   90.00
#
_symmetry.space_group_name_H-M   'P 1'
#
loop_
_entity.id
_entity.type
_entity.pdbx_description
1 polymer ?
#
loop_
_entity_poly.entity_id
_entity_poly.type
_entity_poly.pdbx_seq_one_letter_code
_entity_poly.pdbx_strand_id
1 'polypeptide(L)'
;FSLTTEEAAAIASIFGWMNLFARGLGGFFSDKANATAGMRGRLWTQTIFLFCEGALVLVFANTASLEGAIVVMVFFSLFVQAAEGSSYGIVPYVDPPSTGSIAGIIGAGGNSGAVAFGMGFRNLEYKDAFVIMGATIMVSSALSFFVCIPGCSRMLGGEDDVPAKDTLAVPTPETDKVDDVNA
;
A
#
# COMPACT_ATOMS: atom_id res chain seq x y z
N PHE A 1 -30.41 -13.76 -3.83
CA PHE A 1 -30.02 -14.56 -2.65
C PHE A 1 -30.91 -14.16 -1.50
N SER A 2 -31.59 -15.11 -0.86
CA SER A 2 -32.55 -14.88 0.23
C SER A 2 -31.85 -14.85 1.59
N LEU A 3 -30.82 -14.01 1.74
CA LEU A 3 -30.09 -13.84 3.00
C LEU A 3 -30.87 -12.86 3.89
N THR A 4 -30.96 -13.13 5.18
CA THR A 4 -31.55 -12.17 6.13
C THR A 4 -30.64 -10.94 6.24
N THR A 5 -31.20 -9.79 6.62
CA THR A 5 -30.42 -8.56 6.85
C THR A 5 -29.30 -8.78 7.87
N GLU A 6 -29.54 -9.66 8.85
CA GLU A 6 -28.56 -10.04 9.88
C GLU A 6 -27.41 -10.87 9.30
N GLU A 7 -27.70 -11.85 8.44
CA GLU A 7 -26.66 -12.65 7.76
C GLU A 7 -25.83 -11.80 6.80
N ALA A 8 -26.48 -10.92 6.04
CA ALA A 8 -25.80 -9.99 5.15
C ALA A 8 -24.91 -9.00 5.93
N ALA A 9 -25.40 -8.47 7.06
CA ALA A 9 -24.63 -7.60 7.94
C ALA A 9 -23.45 -8.33 8.60
N ALA A 10 -23.66 -9.59 9.02
CA ALA A 10 -22.60 -10.43 9.58
C ALA A 10 -21.48 -10.67 8.55
N ILE A 11 -21.83 -11.06 7.32
CA ILE A 11 -20.86 -11.26 6.22
C ILE A 11 -20.13 -9.97 5.90
N ALA A 12 -20.84 -8.84 5.78
CA ALA A 12 -20.24 -7.53 5.54
C ALA A 12 -19.26 -7.13 6.66
N SER A 13 -19.61 -7.39 7.92
CA SER A 13 -18.75 -7.10 9.06
C SER A 13 -17.49 -7.95 9.09
N ILE A 14 -17.60 -9.27 8.81
CA ILE A 14 -16.46 -10.19 8.76
C ILE A 14 -15.52 -9.79 7.62
N PHE A 15 -16.07 -9.41 6.46
CA PHE A 15 -15.28 -8.92 5.34
C PHE A 15 -14.55 -7.62 5.69
N GLY A 16 -15.21 -6.68 6.39
CA GLY A 16 -14.58 -5.47 6.92
C GLY A 16 -13.47 -5.74 7.94
N TRP A 17 -13.65 -6.74 8.81
CA TRP A 17 -12.62 -7.17 9.76
C TRP A 17 -11.42 -7.82 9.10
N MET A 18 -11.66 -8.76 8.17
CA MET A 18 -10.61 -9.38 7.35
C MET A 18 -9.76 -8.31 6.68
N ASN A 19 -10.45 -7.28 6.20
CA ASN A 19 -9.86 -6.16 5.53
C ASN A 19 -8.89 -5.36 6.43
N LEU A 20 -9.35 -4.96 7.61
CA LEU A 20 -8.52 -4.27 8.59
C LEU A 20 -7.26 -5.08 8.99
N PHE A 21 -7.42 -6.38 9.21
CA PHE A 21 -6.31 -7.27 9.55
C PHE A 21 -5.34 -7.49 8.38
N ALA A 22 -5.84 -7.68 7.16
CA ALA A 22 -5.01 -7.83 5.97
C ALA A 22 -4.09 -6.61 5.76
N ARG A 23 -4.63 -5.41 6.01
CA ARG A 23 -3.85 -4.18 5.97
C ARG A 23 -2.73 -4.14 7.01
N GLY A 24 -3.06 -4.47 8.27
CA GLY A 24 -2.07 -4.54 9.34
C GLY A 24 -1.00 -5.59 9.07
N LEU A 25 -1.40 -6.76 8.58
CA LEU A 25 -0.49 -7.84 8.21
C LEU A 25 0.41 -7.46 7.04
N GLY A 26 -0.11 -6.81 5.99
CA GLY A 26 0.72 -6.36 4.87
C GLY A 26 1.75 -5.31 5.26
N GLY A 27 1.37 -4.36 6.13
CA GLY A 27 2.31 -3.43 6.75
C GLY A 27 3.40 -4.17 7.54
N PHE A 28 3.01 -5.13 8.38
CA PHE A 28 3.94 -5.96 9.14
C PHE A 28 4.88 -6.79 8.25
N PHE A 29 4.37 -7.39 7.15
CA PHE A 29 5.19 -8.11 6.19
C PHE A 29 6.19 -7.19 5.48
N SER A 30 5.77 -5.98 5.11
CA SER A 30 6.63 -4.95 4.54
C SER A 30 7.73 -4.53 5.52
N ASP A 31 7.39 -4.34 6.80
CA ASP A 31 8.33 -3.98 7.85
C ASP A 31 9.31 -5.11 8.19
N LYS A 32 8.87 -6.37 8.13
CA LYS A 32 9.76 -7.54 8.30
C LYS A 32 10.72 -7.69 7.12
N ALA A 33 10.25 -7.46 5.90
CA ALA A 33 11.11 -7.40 4.71
C ALA A 33 12.11 -6.23 4.81
N ASN A 34 11.68 -5.09 5.36
CA ASN A 34 12.56 -3.95 5.66
C ASN A 34 13.66 -4.30 6.66
N ALA A 35 13.33 -5.02 7.72
CA ALA A 35 14.31 -5.44 8.73
C ALA A 35 15.40 -6.36 8.15
N THR A 36 15.11 -7.05 7.04
CA THR A 36 16.04 -8.00 6.42
C THR A 36 16.82 -7.39 5.25
N ALA A 37 16.21 -6.47 4.47
CA ALA A 37 16.79 -5.92 3.24
C ALA A 37 16.76 -4.38 3.15
N GLY A 38 16.52 -3.69 4.28
CA GLY A 38 16.37 -2.23 4.34
C GLY A 38 15.18 -1.72 3.52
N MET A 39 15.20 -0.43 3.16
CA MET A 39 14.14 0.22 2.37
C MET A 39 13.88 -0.45 1.01
N ARG A 40 14.88 -1.16 0.47
CA ARG A 40 14.76 -1.96 -0.76
C ARG A 40 13.76 -3.10 -0.56
N GLY A 41 13.75 -3.73 0.61
CA GLY A 41 12.81 -4.78 1.00
C GLY A 41 11.35 -4.30 0.95
N ARG A 42 11.05 -3.09 1.47
CA ARG A 42 9.70 -2.52 1.40
C ARG A 42 9.23 -2.28 -0.02
N LEU A 43 10.09 -1.70 -0.87
CA LEU A 43 9.76 -1.45 -2.26
C LEU A 43 9.55 -2.75 -3.05
N TRP A 44 10.33 -3.80 -2.75
CA TRP A 44 10.13 -5.13 -3.33
C TRP A 44 8.80 -5.75 -2.90
N THR A 45 8.47 -5.71 -1.60
CA THR A 45 7.19 -6.20 -1.09
C THR A 45 6.01 -5.46 -1.73
N GLN A 46 6.09 -4.13 -1.83
CA GLN A 46 5.08 -3.30 -2.50
C GLN A 46 4.88 -3.71 -3.97
N THR A 47 5.98 -3.86 -4.70
CA THR A 47 5.96 -4.22 -6.13
C THR A 47 5.34 -5.60 -6.34
N ILE A 48 5.71 -6.58 -5.49
CA ILE A 48 5.16 -7.94 -5.53
C ILE A 48 3.66 -7.92 -5.25
N PHE A 49 3.20 -7.19 -4.22
CA PHE A 49 1.78 -7.12 -3.91
C PHE A 49 0.97 -6.48 -5.06
N LEU A 50 1.44 -5.36 -5.63
CA LEU A 50 0.80 -4.74 -6.80
C LEU A 50 0.79 -5.67 -8.02
N PHE A 51 1.87 -6.40 -8.27
CA PHE A 51 1.94 -7.35 -9.38
C PHE A 51 0.95 -8.50 -9.20
N CYS A 52 0.92 -9.11 -8.01
CA CYS A 52 0.01 -10.21 -7.69
C CYS A 52 -1.45 -9.75 -7.76
N GLU A 53 -1.78 -8.57 -7.23
CA GLU A 53 -3.11 -7.98 -7.31
C GLU A 53 -3.56 -7.77 -8.77
N GLY A 54 -2.70 -7.12 -9.58
CA GLY A 54 -2.96 -6.89 -11.00
C GLY A 54 -3.16 -8.18 -11.80
N ALA A 55 -2.37 -9.21 -11.50
CA ALA A 55 -2.55 -10.53 -12.10
C ALA A 55 -3.88 -11.19 -11.68
N LEU A 56 -4.23 -11.12 -10.39
CA LEU A 56 -5.46 -11.73 -9.86
C LEU A 56 -6.73 -11.10 -10.46
N VAL A 57 -6.77 -9.77 -10.63
CA VAL A 57 -7.95 -9.13 -11.23
C VAL A 57 -8.09 -9.44 -12.73
N LEU A 58 -6.98 -9.65 -13.44
CA LEU A 58 -7.00 -10.11 -14.84
C LEU A 58 -7.47 -11.57 -14.95
N VAL A 59 -7.07 -12.43 -14.01
CA VAL A 59 -7.57 -13.81 -13.89
C VAL A 59 -9.07 -13.79 -13.58
N PHE A 60 -9.51 -12.93 -12.66
CA PHE A 60 -10.91 -12.75 -12.32
C PHE A 60 -11.75 -12.35 -13.55
N ALA A 61 -11.27 -11.39 -14.35
CA ALA A 61 -11.96 -10.94 -15.56
C ALA A 61 -12.19 -12.05 -16.61
N ASN A 62 -11.42 -13.14 -16.55
CA ASN A 62 -11.52 -14.29 -17.46
C ASN A 62 -12.12 -15.54 -16.79
N THR A 63 -12.46 -15.48 -15.50
CA THR A 63 -13.02 -16.62 -14.78
C THR A 63 -14.52 -16.72 -15.03
N ALA A 64 -14.96 -17.85 -15.61
CA ALA A 64 -16.38 -18.11 -15.90
C ALA A 64 -17.11 -18.88 -14.79
N SER A 65 -16.38 -19.44 -13.81
CA SER A 65 -16.96 -20.20 -12.69
C SER A 65 -17.20 -19.31 -11.47
N LEU A 66 -18.40 -19.38 -10.89
CA LEU A 66 -18.78 -18.59 -9.71
C LEU A 66 -17.89 -18.89 -8.49
N GLU A 67 -17.61 -20.17 -8.23
CA GLU A 67 -16.75 -20.59 -7.12
C GLU A 67 -15.32 -20.08 -7.29
N GLY A 68 -14.77 -20.15 -8.51
CA GLY A 68 -13.44 -19.63 -8.83
C GLY A 68 -13.37 -18.11 -8.67
N ALA A 69 -14.41 -17.39 -9.11
CA ALA A 69 -14.51 -15.95 -8.99
C ALA A 69 -14.49 -15.49 -7.51
N ILE A 70 -15.21 -16.19 -6.63
CA ILE A 70 -15.22 -15.89 -5.18
C ILE A 70 -13.82 -16.06 -4.58
N VAL A 71 -13.16 -17.19 -4.87
CA VAL A 71 -11.82 -17.46 -4.34
C VAL A 71 -10.82 -16.40 -4.80
N VAL A 72 -10.82 -16.08 -6.10
CA VAL A 72 -9.91 -15.06 -6.66
C VAL A 72 -10.18 -13.69 -6.05
N MET A 73 -11.45 -13.31 -5.83
CA MET A 73 -11.79 -12.02 -5.20
C MET A 73 -11.36 -11.91 -3.74
N VAL A 74 -11.39 -13.02 -2.99
CA VAL A 74 -10.88 -13.05 -1.61
C VAL A 74 -9.38 -12.78 -1.62
N PHE A 75 -8.61 -13.49 -2.44
CA PHE A 75 -7.17 -13.26 -2.56
C PHE A 75 -6.84 -11.85 -3.05
N PHE A 76 -7.55 -11.37 -4.08
CA PHE A 76 -7.42 -9.99 -4.57
C PHE A 76 -7.61 -8.99 -3.43
N SER A 77 -8.69 -9.11 -2.64
CA SER A 77 -8.94 -8.22 -1.50
C SER A 77 -7.82 -8.24 -0.45
N LEU A 78 -7.23 -9.42 -0.18
CA LEU A 78 -6.10 -9.53 0.75
C LEU A 78 -4.86 -8.80 0.22
N PHE A 79 -4.54 -8.94 -1.06
CA PHE A 79 -3.39 -8.27 -1.68
C PHE A 79 -3.57 -6.75 -1.79
N VAL A 80 -4.75 -6.27 -2.18
CA VAL A 80 -5.10 -4.83 -2.24
C VAL A 80 -4.75 -4.16 -0.91
N GLN A 81 -5.15 -4.78 0.19
CA GLN A 81 -5.01 -4.18 1.50
C GLN A 81 -3.61 -4.32 2.05
N ALA A 82 -2.93 -5.41 1.72
CA ALA A 82 -1.54 -5.55 2.03
C ALA A 82 -0.68 -4.51 1.27
N ALA A 83 -0.98 -4.24 0.00
CA ALA A 83 -0.38 -3.19 -0.81
C ALA A 83 -0.70 -1.79 -0.25
N GLU A 84 -1.91 -1.57 0.26
CA GLU A 84 -2.28 -0.30 0.88
C GLU A 84 -1.53 -0.08 2.20
N GLY A 85 -1.46 -1.10 3.06
CA GLY A 85 -0.69 -1.06 4.30
C GLY A 85 0.80 -0.80 4.06
N SER A 86 1.38 -1.45 3.05
CA SER A 86 2.76 -1.23 2.64
C SER A 86 2.99 0.16 2.04
N SER A 87 2.05 0.70 1.25
CA SER A 87 2.11 2.06 0.70
C SER A 87 2.28 3.11 1.79
N TYR A 88 1.43 3.06 2.83
CA TYR A 88 1.50 3.99 3.96
C TYR A 88 2.75 3.77 4.83
N GLY A 89 3.31 2.56 4.85
CA GLY A 89 4.59 2.27 5.48
C GLY A 89 5.79 2.92 4.78
N ILE A 90 5.70 3.22 3.48
CA ILE A 90 6.77 3.88 2.70
C ILE A 90 6.74 5.41 2.88
N VAL A 91 5.56 6.01 3.11
CA VAL A 91 5.35 7.46 3.21
C VAL A 91 6.36 8.22 4.09
N PRO A 92 6.64 7.81 5.34
CA PRO A 92 7.58 8.55 6.21
C PRO A 92 9.03 8.54 5.73
N TYR A 93 9.36 7.70 4.75
CA TYR A 93 10.71 7.61 4.16
C TYR A 93 10.86 8.40 2.87
N VAL A 94 9.76 8.90 2.29
CA VAL A 94 9.80 9.69 1.06
C VAL A 94 10.22 11.13 1.37
N ASP A 95 9.59 11.76 2.36
CA ASP A 95 9.97 13.07 2.88
C ASP A 95 9.65 13.14 4.39
N PRO A 96 10.60 12.82 5.28
CA PRO A 96 10.39 12.80 6.72
C PRO A 96 9.72 14.07 7.29
N PRO A 97 10.16 15.31 6.94
CA PRO A 97 9.54 16.53 7.46
C PRO A 97 8.11 16.78 6.95
N SER A 98 7.72 16.23 5.80
CA SER A 98 6.40 16.47 5.17
C SER A 98 5.53 15.22 5.07
N THR A 99 5.77 14.22 5.91
CA THR A 99 5.05 12.93 5.94
C THR A 99 3.52 13.09 5.87
N GLY A 100 2.96 14.06 6.62
CA GLY A 100 1.52 14.32 6.64
C GLY A 100 0.97 14.81 5.30
N SER A 101 1.71 15.68 4.60
CA SER A 101 1.32 16.18 3.28
C SER A 101 1.35 15.07 2.22
N ILE A 102 2.36 14.21 2.25
CA ILE A 102 2.47 13.06 1.34
C ILE A 102 1.34 12.05 1.60
N ALA A 103 1.08 11.72 2.87
CA ALA A 103 -0.06 10.86 3.25
C ALA A 103 -1.39 11.45 2.77
N GLY A 104 -1.56 12.77 2.87
CA GLY A 104 -2.73 13.49 2.35
C GLY A 104 -2.91 13.36 0.84
N ILE A 105 -1.82 13.51 0.07
CA ILE A 105 -1.84 13.34 -1.40
C ILE A 105 -2.21 11.89 -1.78
N ILE A 106 -1.64 10.89 -1.11
CA ILE A 106 -1.94 9.47 -1.35
C ILE A 106 -3.41 9.16 -1.04
N GLY A 107 -3.92 9.64 0.10
CA GLY A 107 -5.32 9.47 0.49
C GLY A 107 -6.29 10.14 -0.50
N ALA A 108 -5.97 11.34 -0.97
CA ALA A 108 -6.75 12.00 -2.01
C ALA A 108 -6.74 11.20 -3.32
N GLY A 109 -5.58 10.69 -3.74
CA GLY A 109 -5.43 9.85 -4.93
C GLY A 109 -6.28 8.58 -4.87
N GLY A 110 -6.33 7.89 -3.72
CA GLY A 110 -7.18 6.71 -3.52
C GLY A 110 -8.66 7.00 -3.70
N ASN A 111 -9.17 8.07 -3.08
CA ASN A 111 -10.57 8.49 -3.22
C ASN A 111 -10.91 8.91 -4.66
N SER A 112 -10.04 9.70 -5.30
CA SER A 112 -10.22 10.10 -6.70
C SER A 112 -10.22 8.89 -7.64
N GLY A 113 -9.33 7.92 -7.42
CA GLY A 113 -9.27 6.67 -8.17
C GLY A 113 -10.55 5.85 -8.02
N ALA A 114 -11.07 5.69 -6.80
CA ALA A 114 -12.31 4.97 -6.54
C ALA A 114 -13.50 5.57 -7.31
N VAL A 115 -13.61 6.90 -7.36
CA VAL A 115 -14.65 7.59 -8.14
C VAL A 115 -14.44 7.38 -9.65
N ALA A 116 -13.21 7.54 -10.15
CA ALA A 116 -12.90 7.38 -11.57
C ALA A 116 -13.19 5.95 -12.07
N PHE A 117 -12.72 4.93 -11.36
CA PHE A 117 -13.03 3.54 -11.70
C PHE A 117 -14.51 3.23 -11.50
N GLY A 118 -15.15 3.73 -10.43
CA GLY A 118 -16.59 3.56 -10.23
C GLY A 118 -17.44 4.12 -11.39
N MET A 119 -17.05 5.27 -11.94
CA MET A 119 -17.64 5.79 -13.18
C MET A 119 -17.32 4.90 -14.39
N GLY A 120 -16.11 4.35 -14.48
CA GLY A 120 -15.72 3.37 -15.48
C GLY A 120 -16.60 2.12 -15.49
N PHE A 121 -16.77 1.45 -14.34
CA PHE A 121 -17.66 0.29 -14.19
C PHE A 121 -19.12 0.59 -14.51
N ARG A 122 -19.55 1.85 -14.37
CA ARG A 122 -20.91 2.25 -14.69
C ARG A 122 -21.16 2.39 -16.19
N ASN A 123 -20.13 2.75 -16.97
CA ASN A 123 -20.27 3.07 -18.40
C ASN A 123 -19.66 2.03 -19.34
N LEU A 124 -18.82 1.13 -18.83
CA LEU A 124 -18.14 0.09 -19.60
C LEU A 124 -18.73 -1.29 -19.30
N GLU A 125 -18.49 -2.24 -20.20
CA GLU A 125 -18.76 -3.64 -19.91
C GLU A 125 -17.87 -4.11 -18.74
N TYR A 126 -18.44 -4.92 -17.82
CA TYR A 126 -17.72 -5.36 -16.62
C TYR A 126 -16.36 -5.96 -16.93
N LYS A 127 -16.27 -6.80 -17.97
CA LYS A 127 -15.02 -7.42 -18.38
C LYS A 127 -13.97 -6.39 -18.76
N ASP A 128 -14.33 -5.41 -19.58
CA ASP A 128 -13.42 -4.34 -20.01
C ASP A 128 -13.01 -3.46 -18.84
N ALA A 129 -13.93 -3.15 -17.91
CA ALA A 129 -13.62 -2.39 -16.71
C ALA A 129 -12.60 -3.11 -15.80
N PHE A 130 -12.77 -4.43 -15.58
CA PHE A 130 -11.80 -5.22 -14.81
C PHE A 130 -10.45 -5.34 -15.53
N VAL A 131 -10.43 -5.47 -16.87
CA VAL A 131 -9.19 -5.49 -17.65
C VAL A 131 -8.45 -4.17 -17.56
N ILE A 132 -9.15 -3.04 -17.68
CA ILE A 132 -8.55 -1.70 -17.55
C ILE A 132 -7.99 -1.51 -16.14
N MET A 133 -8.74 -1.89 -15.10
CA MET A 133 -8.25 -1.86 -13.71
C MET A 133 -6.97 -2.69 -13.57
N GLY A 134 -6.99 -3.95 -14.01
CA GLY A 134 -5.81 -4.82 -13.95
C GLY A 134 -4.61 -4.25 -14.70
N ALA A 135 -4.81 -3.72 -15.91
CA ALA A 135 -3.77 -3.09 -16.68
C ALA A 135 -3.17 -1.87 -15.95
N THR A 136 -4.00 -1.01 -15.35
CA THR A 136 -3.50 0.15 -14.58
C THR A 136 -2.70 -0.25 -13.34
N ILE A 137 -3.11 -1.31 -12.64
CA ILE A 137 -2.37 -1.84 -11.48
C ILE A 137 -1.04 -2.44 -11.94
N MET A 138 -1.03 -3.19 -13.05
CA MET A 138 0.20 -3.76 -13.62
C MET A 138 1.18 -2.68 -14.07
N VAL A 139 0.71 -1.61 -14.70
CA VAL A 139 1.53 -0.44 -15.03
C VAL A 139 2.04 0.22 -13.75
N SER A 140 1.22 0.33 -12.71
CA SER A 140 1.63 0.90 -11.41
C SER A 140 2.68 0.03 -10.72
N SER A 141 2.59 -1.30 -10.82
CA SER A 141 3.62 -2.24 -10.34
C SER A 141 4.93 -2.06 -11.12
N ALA A 142 4.86 -1.97 -12.45
CA ALA A 142 6.03 -1.71 -13.28
C ALA A 142 6.67 -0.35 -12.95
N LEU A 143 5.87 0.70 -12.76
CA LEU A 143 6.36 2.01 -12.32
C LEU A 143 6.99 1.93 -10.92
N SER A 144 6.38 1.18 -10.00
CA SER A 144 6.92 0.94 -8.64
C SER A 144 8.29 0.28 -8.68
N PHE A 145 8.52 -0.62 -9.64
CA PHE A 145 9.83 -1.21 -9.88
C PHE A 145 10.90 -0.17 -10.31
N PHE A 146 10.50 0.91 -10.97
CA PHE A 146 11.38 2.01 -11.37
C PHE A 146 11.47 3.14 -10.34
N VAL A 147 10.67 3.12 -9.26
CA VAL A 147 10.70 4.16 -8.23
C VAL A 147 12.08 4.18 -7.56
N CYS A 148 12.79 5.28 -7.74
CA CYS A 148 14.03 5.58 -7.04
C CYS A 148 13.74 6.65 -5.98
N ILE A 149 13.83 6.29 -4.71
CA ILE A 149 13.77 7.27 -3.61
C ILE A 149 15.17 7.89 -3.47
N PRO A 150 15.34 9.20 -3.65
CA PRO A 150 16.63 9.85 -3.43
C PRO A 150 17.06 9.68 -1.96
N GLY A 151 18.20 9.02 -1.73
CA GLY A 151 18.72 8.71 -0.39
C GLY A 151 18.63 7.24 0.03
N CYS A 152 18.04 6.34 -0.77
CA CYS A 152 18.09 4.89 -0.55
C CYS A 152 18.37 4.14 -1.87
N SER A 153 19.20 3.10 -1.79
CA SER A 153 19.68 2.30 -2.93
C SER A 153 18.62 1.90 -3.95
N ARG A 154 18.98 2.01 -5.25
CA ARG A 154 18.24 1.48 -6.40
C ARG A 154 17.88 0.00 -6.20
N MET A 155 16.67 -0.40 -6.61
CA MET A 155 16.26 -1.82 -6.60
C MET A 155 17.19 -2.74 -7.41
N LEU A 156 17.97 -2.21 -8.36
CA LEU A 156 18.88 -2.95 -9.26
C LEU A 156 20.38 -2.79 -8.98
N GLY A 157 20.79 -2.06 -7.93
CA GLY A 157 22.21 -1.90 -7.60
C GLY A 157 22.56 -0.47 -7.21
N GLY A 158 23.05 -0.31 -6.00
CA GLY A 158 23.48 0.93 -5.36
C GLY A 158 23.95 0.57 -3.97
N GLU A 159 25.09 1.12 -3.55
CA GLU A 159 25.64 0.95 -2.20
C GLU A 159 24.76 1.67 -1.19
N ASP A 160 24.54 1.00 -0.06
CA ASP A 160 23.71 1.47 1.02
C ASP A 160 24.50 2.48 1.85
N ASP A 161 24.32 3.78 1.61
CA ASP A 161 24.79 4.79 2.55
C ASP A 161 23.76 4.88 3.69
N VAL A 162 24.03 4.11 4.75
CA VAL A 162 23.24 4.08 5.97
C VAL A 162 23.48 5.39 6.74
N PRO A 163 22.41 6.04 7.22
CA PRO A 163 22.31 6.19 8.67
C PRO A 163 20.96 5.66 9.16
N ALA A 164 21.04 4.46 9.74
CA ALA A 164 20.10 3.95 10.70
C ALA A 164 20.32 4.70 12.00
N LYS A 165 19.70 5.87 12.14
CA LYS A 165 19.39 6.62 13.37
C LYS A 165 19.00 8.03 12.94
N ASP A 166 17.72 8.37 13.09
CA ASP A 166 17.20 9.74 13.37
C ASP A 166 15.72 9.93 12.98
N THR A 167 14.97 8.88 12.64
CA THR A 167 13.49 8.98 12.54
C THR A 167 12.77 9.09 13.89
N LEU A 168 13.51 9.29 15.00
CA LEU A 168 12.97 9.64 16.32
C LEU A 168 13.86 10.70 17.00
N ALA A 169 14.28 11.74 16.27
CA ALA A 169 14.76 12.95 16.92
C ALA A 169 13.57 13.60 17.65
N VAL A 170 13.31 13.15 18.89
CA VAL A 170 12.68 13.97 19.90
C VAL A 170 13.47 15.28 19.91
N PRO A 171 12.83 16.46 19.79
CA PRO A 171 13.54 17.71 19.95
C PRO A 171 14.23 17.67 21.32
N THR A 172 15.55 17.55 21.34
CA THR A 172 16.30 17.75 22.57
C THR A 172 16.03 19.18 23.00
N PRO A 173 15.47 19.41 24.21
CA PRO A 173 15.32 20.75 24.71
C PRO A 173 16.72 21.38 24.77
N GLU A 174 16.82 22.59 24.22
CA GLU A 174 17.99 23.44 24.29
C GLU A 174 18.35 23.59 25.78
N THR A 175 19.38 22.87 26.24
CA THR A 175 19.97 23.13 27.55
C THR A 175 20.64 24.48 27.44
N ASP A 176 19.94 25.51 27.89
CA ASP A 176 20.47 26.82 28.19
C ASP A 176 21.80 26.65 28.93
N LYS A 177 22.85 27.20 28.34
CA LYS A 177 24.17 27.26 28.97
C LYS A 177 24.04 28.12 30.22
N VAL A 178 24.16 27.46 31.37
CA VAL A 178 24.68 28.08 32.58
C VAL A 178 26.13 28.44 32.28
N ASP A 179 26.37 29.67 31.84
CA ASP A 179 27.69 30.29 31.93
C ASP A 179 27.63 31.33 33.05
N ASP A 180 28.19 30.93 34.19
CA ASP A 180 28.61 31.80 35.29
C ASP A 180 29.42 32.99 34.76
N VAL A 181 29.00 34.23 35.06
CA VAL A 181 29.93 35.36 35.16
C VAL A 181 29.55 36.21 36.38
N ASN A 182 30.33 36.01 37.44
CA ASN A 182 30.53 37.00 38.49
C ASN A 182 31.16 38.28 37.90
N ALA A 183 30.49 39.41 38.08
CA ALA A 183 31.07 40.74 38.25
C ALA A 183 30.04 41.67 38.93
#